data_AF-A0A3M9NGZ8-F1
#
_entry.id   AF-A0A3M9NGZ8-F1
#
_cell.length_a   1.000
_cell.length_b   1.000
_cell.length_c   1.000
_cell.angle_alpha   90.00
_cell.angle_beta   90.00
_cell.angle_gamma   90.00
#
_symmetry.space_group_name_H-M   'P 1'
#
loop_
_entity.id
_entity.type
_entity.pdbx_description
1 polymer ?
#
loop_
_entity_poly.entity_id
_entity_poly.type
_entity_poly.pdbx_seq_one_letter_code
_entity_poly.pdbx_strand_id
1 'polypeptide(L)' 'MNAQTHNISRLIRKNVNEIDDNAEIILYGSRARGDERIDSDWDILVLTDYPVSLEKEKIFRDKLYTLEINDTI' A
#
# COMPACT_ATOMS: atom_id res chain seq x y z
N MET A 1 13.99 -10.05 0.77
CA MET A 1 13.48 -8.69 0.50
C MET A 1 14.61 -7.68 0.70
N ASN A 2 14.86 -6.83 -0.30
CA ASN A 2 15.95 -5.84 -0.26
C ASN A 2 15.61 -4.68 0.72
N ALA A 3 16.57 -3.80 1.01
CA ALA A 3 16.36 -2.67 1.93
C ALA A 3 15.35 -1.63 1.42
N GLN A 4 15.21 -1.48 0.09
CA GLN A 4 14.25 -0.58 -0.55
C GLN A 4 12.80 -1.06 -0.32
N THR A 5 12.55 -2.37 -0.46
CA THR A 5 11.25 -3.02 -0.18
C THR A 5 10.80 -2.80 1.27
N HIS A 6 11.73 -2.83 2.22
CA HIS A 6 11.42 -2.55 3.64
C HIS A 6 11.01 -1.09 3.86
N ASN A 7 11.53 -0.16 3.07
CA ASN A 7 11.15 1.24 3.19
C ASN A 7 9.72 1.47 2.68
N ILE A 8 9.41 0.97 1.48
CA ILE A 8 8.09 1.16 0.87
C ILE A 8 6.98 0.50 1.69
N SER A 9 7.15 -0.75 2.13
CA SER A 9 6.13 -1.43 2.96
C SER A 9 5.80 -0.66 4.26
N ARG A 10 6.81 -0.03 4.87
CA ARG A 10 6.61 0.85 6.04
C ARG A 10 5.88 2.14 5.66
N LEU A 11 6.19 2.73 4.51
CA LEU A 11 5.51 3.93 4.02
C LEU A 11 4.05 3.65 3.68
N ILE A 12 3.74 2.52 3.03
CA ILE A 12 2.37 2.07 2.77
C ILE A 12 1.60 1.98 4.09
N ARG A 13 2.15 1.26 5.08
CA ARG A 13 1.51 1.13 6.39
C ARG A 13 1.26 2.48 7.04
N LYS A 14 2.25 3.37 7.03
CA LYS A 14 2.10 4.72 7.59
C LYS A 14 0.97 5.50 6.90
N ASN A 15 0.90 5.48 5.57
CA ASN A 15 -0.10 6.22 4.80
C ASN A 15 -1.52 5.69 5.01
N VAL A 16 -1.70 4.37 5.13
CA VAL A 16 -2.99 3.76 5.45
C VAL A 16 -3.42 4.13 6.87
N ASN A 17 -2.53 3.98 7.85
CA ASN A 17 -2.82 4.33 9.25
C ASN A 17 -3.20 5.82 9.41
N GLU A 18 -2.56 6.74 8.67
CA GLU A 18 -2.96 8.16 8.65
C GLU A 18 -4.42 8.40 8.23
N ILE A 19 -5.04 7.47 7.49
CA ILE A 19 -6.44 7.55 7.05
C ILE A 19 -7.35 6.74 7.98
N ASP A 20 -6.86 5.60 8.46
CA ASP A 20 -7.57 4.66 9.33
C ASP A 20 -6.58 3.77 10.10
N ASP A 21 -6.42 4.05 11.38
CA ASP A 21 -5.52 3.30 12.27
C ASP A 21 -5.96 1.87 12.56
N ASN A 22 -7.24 1.52 12.31
CA ASN A 22 -7.78 0.18 12.54
C ASN A 22 -7.73 -0.69 11.28
N ALA A 23 -7.35 -0.13 10.13
CA ALA A 23 -7.32 -0.87 8.89
C ALA A 23 -6.20 -1.93 8.87
N GLU A 24 -6.53 -3.13 8.40
CA GLU A 24 -5.55 -4.18 8.19
C GLU A 24 -5.04 -4.13 6.74
N ILE A 25 -3.74 -4.37 6.56
CA ILE A 25 -3.07 -4.29 5.26
C ILE A 25 -2.48 -5.65 4.92
N ILE A 26 -2.92 -6.20 3.80
CA ILE A 26 -2.44 -7.48 3.27
C ILE A 26 -1.69 -7.21 1.97
N LEU A 27 -0.42 -7.63 1.91
CA LEU A 27 0.38 -7.66 0.68
C LEU A 27 0.07 -8.94 -0.08
N TYR A 28 -0.26 -8.83 -1.37
CA TYR A 28 -0.41 -9.98 -2.26
C TYR A 28 0.45 -9.80 -3.51
N GLY A 29 0.23 -10.64 -4.52
CA GLY A 29 0.96 -10.52 -5.78
C GLY A 29 2.42 -10.94 -5.69
N SER A 30 3.24 -10.40 -6.59
CA SER A 30 4.62 -10.88 -6.78
C SER A 30 5.52 -10.64 -5.58
N ARG A 31 5.38 -9.46 -4.94
CA ARG A 31 6.12 -9.09 -3.74
C ARG A 31 5.80 -9.96 -2.53
N ALA A 32 4.56 -10.45 -2.42
CA ALA A 32 4.20 -11.40 -1.37
C ALA A 32 4.81 -12.79 -1.63
N ARG A 33 4.93 -13.20 -2.90
CA ARG A 33 5.52 -14.50 -3.29
C ARG A 33 7.05 -14.50 -3.31
N GLY A 34 7.68 -13.33 -3.37
CA GLY A 34 9.14 -13.20 -3.49
C GLY A 34 9.65 -13.41 -4.93
N ASP A 35 8.76 -13.34 -5.92
CA ASP A 35 9.09 -13.41 -7.36
C ASP A 35 9.05 -12.02 -8.02
N GLU A 36 9.18 -10.96 -7.20
CA GLU A 36 9.09 -9.59 -7.67
C GLU A 36 10.30 -9.16 -8.51
N ARG A 37 10.02 -8.35 -9.52
CA ARG A 37 11.03 -7.63 -10.30
C ARG A 37 11.15 -6.20 -9.78
N ILE A 38 12.18 -5.50 -10.28
CA ILE A 38 12.42 -4.11 -9.91
C ILE A 38 11.27 -3.18 -10.34
N ASP A 39 10.58 -3.53 -11.42
CA ASP A 39 9.43 -2.84 -12.00
C ASP A 39 8.08 -3.39 -11.54
N SER A 40 8.06 -4.33 -10.59
CA SER A 40 6.80 -4.92 -10.14
C SER A 40 5.98 -3.94 -9.29
N ASP A 41 4.67 -3.96 -9.47
CA ASP A 41 3.74 -3.14 -8.70
C ASP A 41 3.62 -3.61 -7.23
N TRP A 42 3.00 -2.77 -6.41
CA TRP A 42 2.61 -3.08 -5.03
C TRP A 42 1.13 -3.44 -4.96
N ASP A 43 0.86 -4.73 -5.03
CA ASP A 43 -0.48 -5.31 -4.87
C ASP A 43 -0.89 -5.37 -3.38
N ILE A 44 -1.78 -4.48 -2.95
CA ILE A 44 -2.21 -4.37 -1.55
C ILE A 44 -3.74 -4.40 -1.39
N LEU A 45 -4.20 -5.09 -0.36
CA LEU A 45 -5.60 -5.12 0.07
C LEU A 45 -5.71 -4.46 1.44
N VAL A 46 -6.59 -3.47 1.55
CA VAL A 46 -6.91 -2.78 2.81
C VAL A 46 -8.27 -3.24 3.30
N LEU A 47 -8.31 -3.86 4.48
CA LEU A 47 -9.53 -4.30 5.14
C LEU A 47 -9.92 -3.29 6.21
N THR A 48 -11.20 -2.95 6.25
CA THR A 48 -11.78 -2.04 7.24
C THR A 48 -12.90 -2.76 7.98
N ASP A 49 -13.21 -2.32 9.19
CA ASP A 49 -14.31 -2.84 10.01
C ASP A 49 -15.66 -2.17 9.71
N TYR A 50 -15.72 -1.37 8.65
CA TYR A 50 -16.93 -0.68 8.18
C TYR A 50 -17.14 -0.87 6.66
N PRO A 51 -18.38 -0.70 6.17
CA PRO A 51 -18.63 -0.66 4.72
C PRO A 51 -17.91 0.51 4.05
N VAL A 52 -17.11 0.23 3.02
CA VAL A 52 -16.35 1.24 2.28
C VAL A 52 -17.24 1.94 1.25
N SER A 53 -17.26 3.28 1.29
CA SER A 53 -17.83 4.10 0.21
C SER A 53 -16.79 4.36 -0.88
N LEU A 54 -17.25 4.66 -2.11
CA LEU A 54 -16.36 5.03 -3.21
C LEU A 54 -15.46 6.24 -2.88
N GLU A 55 -15.96 7.18 -2.08
CA GLU A 55 -15.18 8.34 -1.63
C GLU A 55 -14.06 7.93 -0.69
N LYS A 56 -14.34 7.04 0.27
CA LYS A 56 -13.32 6.54 1.21
C LYS A 56 -12.28 5.70 0.49
N GLU A 57 -12.70 4.82 -0.42
CA GLU A 57 -11.80 4.08 -1.31
C GLU A 57 -10.87 5.01 -2.10
N LYS A 58 -11.43 6.10 -2.66
CA LYS A 58 -10.66 7.11 -3.39
C LYS A 58 -9.60 7.78 -2.51
N ILE A 59 -9.90 8.08 -1.25
CA ILE A 59 -8.93 8.68 -0.32
C ILE A 59 -7.71 7.76 -0.11
N PHE A 60 -7.95 6.47 0.14
CA PHE A 60 -6.86 5.49 0.26
C PHE A 60 -6.03 5.41 -1.02
N ARG A 61 -6.70 5.27 -2.16
CA ARG A 61 -6.06 5.13 -3.45
C ARG A 61 -5.22 6.36 -3.83
N ASP A 62 -5.77 7.57 -3.68
CA ASP A 62 -5.08 8.81 -4.03
C ASP A 62 -3.81 9.01 -3.17
N LYS A 63 -3.89 8.67 -1.87
CA LYS A 63 -2.75 8.75 -0.95
C LYS A 63 -1.64 7.77 -1.33
N LEU A 64 -2.00 6.54 -1.68
CA LEU A 64 -1.05 5.48 -2.06
C LEU A 64 -0.44 5.71 -3.45
N TYR A 65 -1.21 6.20 -4.42
CA TYR A 65 -0.64 6.62 -5.71
C TYR A 65 0.35 7.77 -5.57
N THR A 66 0.07 8.72 -4.69
CA THR A 66 1.01 9.82 -4.41
C THR A 66 2.34 9.30 -3.86
N LEU A 67 2.30 8.25 -3.03
CA LEU A 67 3.51 7.60 -2.51
C LEU A 67 4.32 6.95 -3.65
N GLU A 68 3.67 6.18 -4.53
CA GLU A 68 4.32 5.50 -5.67
C GLU A 68 5.05 6.49 -6.59
N ILE A 69 4.42 7.62 -6.92
CA ILE A 69 5.03 8.66 -7.77
C ILE A 69 6.23 9.29 -7.07
N ASN A 70 6.13 9.59 -5.77
CA ASN A 70 7.18 10.27 -5.03
C ASN A 70 8.40 9.38 -4.74
N ASP A 71 8.22 8.06 -4.67
CA ASP A 71 9.33 7.10 -4.56
C ASP A 71 10.08 6.92 -5.90
N THR A 72 9.58 7.49 -7.01
CA THR A 72 10.18 7.38 -8.37
C THR A 72 11.11 8.56 -8.73
N ILE A 73 11.44 9.47 -7.79
CA ILE A 73 12.34 10.63 -8.02
C ILE A 73 13.56 10.60 -7.09
#